data_AF-A0A9W6PHV4-F1
#
_entry.id   AF-A0A9W6PHV4-F1
#
_cell.length_a   1.000
_cell.length_b   1.000
_cell.length_c   1.000
_cell.angle_alpha   90.00
_cell.angle_beta   90.00
_cell.angle_gamma   90.00
#
_symmetry.space_group_name_H-M   'P 1'
#
loop_
_entity.id
_entity.type
_entity.pdbx_description
1 polymer ?
#
loop_
_entity_poly.entity_id
_entity_poly.type
_entity_poly.pdbx_seq_one_letter_code
_entity_poly.pdbx_strand_id
1 'polypeptide(L)'
;MVDWDLAVATATRLARPGPRIGRDEARAAVAELRRHAAEAERHVREYTRMGSTAVAGTPVLVVDRPGWVRANVAGFRTVVRPLTEKLAARRQGGGGGAAAAGSAGAKATGVEVGVVLAFLSAKVLGQYETFAPAELPSAPDSPEGLFDQPRRGLAVPPGRLLLVAPNIVQVERELDVAPHDFRLWVCLHEETHRTQFTAVPWLRDHIQSEVQEFLAQTDVDPAAFLERLREAFGGLPLPGRSGARRGGGEGREAAPSVTDLVQTPAQREILARLTAVMSLLEGHADVVMDGVGPAVVPSVAEIREKFQRRRDRGSGRLDLALRRLLGMDAKLRQYQDGAVFVRGVVDRVGMDGFNRVWTSPNTLPTKEEVHDPASWVSRVIG
;
A
#
# COMPACT_ATOMS: atom_id res chain seq x y z
N MET A 1 -1.63 -13.26 -18.25
CA MET A 1 -0.42 -13.93 -17.71
C MET A 1 0.69 -12.92 -17.82
N VAL A 2 1.49 -12.70 -16.78
CA VAL A 2 2.53 -11.66 -16.76
C VAL A 2 3.88 -12.32 -16.95
N ASP A 3 4.70 -11.84 -17.89
CA ASP A 3 6.12 -12.17 -17.94
C ASP A 3 6.86 -11.38 -16.86
N TRP A 4 7.00 -12.00 -15.69
CA TRP A 4 7.57 -11.38 -14.51
C TRP A 4 9.08 -11.13 -14.62
N ASP A 5 9.79 -11.94 -15.40
CA ASP A 5 11.24 -11.80 -15.55
C ASP A 5 11.52 -10.58 -16.44
N LEU A 6 10.73 -10.42 -17.51
CA LEU A 6 10.72 -9.20 -18.30
C LEU A 6 10.29 -7.97 -17.48
N ALA A 7 9.33 -8.12 -16.55
CA ALA A 7 8.95 -7.04 -15.65
C ALA A 7 10.10 -6.61 -14.74
N VAL A 8 10.82 -7.54 -14.11
CA VAL A 8 11.99 -7.25 -13.26
C VAL A 8 13.11 -6.62 -14.08
N ALA A 9 13.40 -7.15 -15.27
CA ALA A 9 14.44 -6.62 -16.16
C ALA A 9 14.12 -5.19 -16.63
N THR A 10 12.87 -4.96 -17.05
CA THR A 10 12.36 -3.63 -17.44
C THR A 10 12.43 -2.65 -16.28
N ALA A 11 11.95 -3.07 -15.10
CA ALA A 11 11.95 -2.23 -13.92
C ALA A 11 13.37 -1.85 -13.48
N THR A 12 14.28 -2.82 -13.44
CA THR A 12 15.69 -2.61 -13.07
C THR A 12 16.40 -1.68 -14.05
N ARG A 13 16.12 -1.83 -15.35
CA ARG A 13 16.70 -0.97 -16.40
C ARG A 13 16.18 0.48 -16.34
N LEU A 14 14.90 0.66 -16.00
CA LEU A 14 14.25 1.98 -15.95
C LEU A 14 14.37 2.66 -14.59
N ALA A 15 14.70 1.93 -13.53
CA ALA A 15 14.91 2.47 -12.20
C ALA A 15 16.01 3.54 -12.26
N ARG A 16 15.64 4.78 -11.93
CA ARG A 16 16.62 5.87 -11.85
C ARG A 16 17.68 5.53 -10.81
N PRO A 17 18.94 5.96 -10.97
CA PRO A 17 19.92 5.80 -9.90
C PRO A 17 19.58 6.70 -8.69
N GLY A 18 20.01 6.27 -7.51
CA GLY A 18 19.98 7.10 -6.30
C GLY A 18 21.02 8.23 -6.34
N PRO A 19 21.14 9.02 -5.26
CA PRO A 19 22.16 10.06 -5.15
C PRO A 19 23.55 9.42 -5.24
N ARG A 20 24.49 10.12 -5.88
CA ARG A 20 25.89 9.69 -5.92
C ARG A 20 26.52 10.00 -4.56
N ILE A 21 26.92 8.94 -3.85
CA ILE A 21 27.53 9.01 -2.51
C ILE A 21 28.77 8.12 -2.45
N GLY A 22 29.66 8.41 -1.50
CA GLY A 22 30.84 7.57 -1.26
C GLY A 22 30.45 6.18 -0.74
N ARG A 23 31.31 5.17 -0.95
CA ARG A 23 31.05 3.80 -0.46
C ARG A 23 30.94 3.76 1.06
N ASP A 24 31.75 4.52 1.77
CA ASP A 24 31.73 4.53 3.24
C ASP A 24 30.50 5.25 3.78
N GLU A 25 30.06 6.33 3.11
CA GLU A 25 28.78 6.97 3.41
C GLU A 25 27.61 6.01 3.20
N ALA A 26 27.59 5.27 2.10
CA ALA A 26 26.54 4.27 1.84
C ALA A 26 26.51 3.18 2.92
N ARG A 27 27.68 2.66 3.32
CA ARG A 27 27.80 1.66 4.39
C ARG A 27 27.31 2.22 5.73
N ALA A 28 27.67 3.46 6.06
CA ALA A 28 27.25 4.11 7.28
C ALA A 28 25.73 4.30 7.32
N ALA A 29 25.12 4.78 6.23
CA ALA A 29 23.66 4.95 6.13
C ALA A 29 22.92 3.61 6.26
N VAL A 30 23.39 2.55 5.59
CA VAL A 30 22.80 1.21 5.70
C VAL A 30 22.93 0.65 7.12
N ALA A 31 24.10 0.80 7.75
CA ALA A 31 24.32 0.33 9.12
C ALA A 31 23.45 1.09 10.13
N GLU A 32 23.25 2.39 9.92
CA GLU A 32 22.38 3.22 10.75
C GLU A 32 20.91 2.85 10.60
N LEU A 33 20.41 2.67 9.38
CA LEU A 33 19.04 2.20 9.12
C LEU A 33 18.75 0.87 9.82
N ARG A 34 19.69 -0.07 9.80
CA ARG A 34 19.57 -1.34 10.54
C ARG A 34 19.46 -1.14 12.05
N ARG A 35 20.28 -0.24 12.62
CA ARG A 35 20.21 0.08 14.06
C ARG A 35 18.88 0.76 14.41
N HIS A 36 18.44 1.72 13.61
CA HIS A 36 17.19 2.42 13.84
C HIS A 36 15.96 1.54 13.69
N ALA A 37 15.94 0.58 12.76
CA ALA A 37 14.85 -0.40 12.68
C ALA A 37 14.74 -1.21 13.99
N ALA A 38 15.86 -1.68 14.54
CA ALA A 38 15.87 -2.39 15.82
C ALA A 38 15.49 -1.48 17.01
N GLU A 39 15.92 -0.22 17.00
CA GLU A 39 15.59 0.75 18.04
C GLU A 39 14.11 1.15 18.03
N ALA A 40 13.56 1.40 16.84
CA ALA A 40 12.20 1.85 16.62
C ALA A 40 11.16 0.82 17.13
N GLU A 41 11.45 -0.48 17.07
CA GLU A 41 10.61 -1.53 17.66
C GLU A 41 10.25 -1.23 19.12
N ARG A 42 11.25 -0.86 19.94
CA ARG A 42 11.04 -0.58 21.37
C ARG A 42 10.13 0.62 21.54
N HIS A 43 10.43 1.73 20.87
CA HIS A 43 9.68 2.99 20.99
C HIS A 43 8.23 2.82 20.55
N VAL A 44 8.00 2.13 19.42
CA VAL A 44 6.64 1.84 18.92
C VAL A 44 5.88 0.96 19.91
N ARG A 45 6.49 -0.11 20.43
CA ARG A 45 5.86 -1.00 21.41
C ARG A 45 5.47 -0.28 22.69
N GLU A 46 6.37 0.56 23.22
CA GLU A 46 6.13 1.32 24.44
C GLU A 46 4.98 2.32 24.28
N TYR A 47 4.90 3.01 23.14
CA TYR A 47 3.85 3.98 22.88
C TYR A 47 2.49 3.32 22.57
N THR A 48 2.47 2.35 21.65
CA THR A 48 1.22 1.71 21.19
C THR A 48 0.63 0.76 22.23
N ARG A 49 1.46 0.23 23.14
CA ARG A 49 1.10 -0.86 24.06
C ARG A 49 0.64 -2.13 23.34
N MET A 50 0.90 -2.24 22.04
CA MET A 50 0.63 -3.44 21.26
C MET A 50 1.77 -4.44 21.50
N GLY A 51 1.44 -5.61 22.04
CA GLY A 51 2.39 -6.70 22.21
C GLY A 51 2.37 -7.64 21.01
N SER A 52 3.53 -7.93 20.41
CA SER A 52 3.64 -9.05 19.47
C SER A 52 3.81 -10.36 20.24
N THR A 53 2.99 -11.37 19.94
CA THR A 53 3.27 -12.77 20.30
C THR A 53 4.19 -13.43 19.27
N ALA A 54 4.30 -12.86 18.07
CA ALA A 54 5.27 -13.23 17.05
C ALA A 54 6.65 -12.68 17.46
N VAL A 55 7.37 -13.55 18.17
CA VAL A 55 8.75 -13.40 18.63
C VAL A 55 9.65 -12.79 17.54
N ALA A 56 10.54 -11.88 17.97
CA ALA A 56 11.73 -11.39 17.28
C ALA A 56 12.15 -12.24 16.06
N GLY A 57 11.99 -11.71 14.85
CA GLY A 57 12.37 -12.48 13.66
C GLY A 57 11.88 -11.99 12.30
N THR A 58 11.00 -10.98 12.23
CA THR A 58 10.63 -10.41 10.93
C THR A 58 11.88 -9.79 10.26
N PRO A 59 12.27 -10.24 9.05
CA PRO A 59 13.48 -9.74 8.42
C PRO A 59 13.37 -8.24 8.10
N VAL A 60 14.41 -7.48 8.46
CA VAL A 60 14.60 -6.09 8.04
C VAL A 60 15.61 -6.07 6.91
N LEU A 61 15.22 -5.52 5.76
CA LEU A 61 16.06 -5.46 4.57
C LEU A 61 16.30 -4.02 4.17
N VAL A 62 17.57 -3.63 4.14
CA VAL A 62 17.99 -2.36 3.55
C VAL A 62 18.41 -2.63 2.12
N VAL A 63 17.61 -2.16 1.16
CA VAL A 63 17.73 -2.50 -0.26
C VAL A 63 17.95 -1.26 -1.12
N ASP A 64 18.47 -1.49 -2.33
CA ASP A 64 18.40 -0.53 -3.42
C ASP A 64 17.10 -0.67 -4.22
N ARG A 65 16.89 0.18 -5.24
CA ARG A 65 15.65 0.16 -6.04
C ARG A 65 15.44 -1.19 -6.76
N PRO A 66 16.45 -1.79 -7.42
CA PRO A 66 16.31 -3.15 -7.99
C PRO A 66 16.03 -4.23 -6.94
N GLY A 67 16.63 -4.14 -5.75
CA GLY A 67 16.36 -5.04 -4.63
C GLY A 67 14.90 -4.95 -4.19
N TRP A 68 14.35 -3.73 -4.07
CA TRP A 68 12.92 -3.51 -3.78
C TRP A 68 12.01 -4.12 -4.85
N VAL A 69 12.34 -3.96 -6.14
CA VAL A 69 11.59 -4.55 -7.26
C VAL A 69 11.53 -6.07 -7.15
N ARG A 70 12.69 -6.72 -6.97
CA ARG A 70 12.78 -8.19 -6.85
C ARG A 70 12.00 -8.71 -5.65
N ALA A 71 12.09 -8.03 -4.50
CA ALA A 71 11.33 -8.39 -3.31
C ALA A 71 9.82 -8.35 -3.59
N ASN A 72 9.30 -7.24 -4.12
CA ASN A 72 7.86 -7.05 -4.31
C ASN A 72 7.26 -7.95 -5.40
N VAL A 73 8.00 -8.25 -6.49
CA VAL A 73 7.49 -9.16 -7.53
C VAL A 73 7.16 -10.55 -6.98
N ALA A 74 7.93 -11.05 -6.01
CA ALA A 74 7.64 -12.32 -5.35
C ALA A 74 6.30 -12.26 -4.57
N GLY A 75 6.03 -11.16 -3.87
CA GLY A 75 4.75 -10.92 -3.19
C GLY A 75 3.58 -10.81 -4.17
N PHE A 76 3.73 -10.00 -5.23
CA PHE A 76 2.68 -9.82 -6.24
C PHE A 76 2.30 -11.12 -6.95
N ARG A 77 3.28 -11.98 -7.29
CA ARG A 77 3.02 -13.32 -7.85
C ARG A 77 2.06 -14.13 -6.97
N THR A 78 2.20 -14.03 -5.65
CA THR A 78 1.35 -14.74 -4.68
C THR A 78 -0.07 -14.18 -4.66
N VAL A 79 -0.21 -12.85 -4.65
CA VAL A 79 -1.53 -12.18 -4.59
C VAL A 79 -2.35 -12.40 -5.86
N VAL A 80 -1.72 -12.32 -7.04
CA VAL A 80 -2.46 -12.44 -8.31
C VAL A 80 -2.66 -13.89 -8.77
N ARG A 81 -2.05 -14.86 -8.08
CA ARG A 81 -2.14 -16.30 -8.43
C ARG A 81 -3.59 -16.77 -8.65
N PRO A 82 -4.56 -16.51 -7.75
CA PRO A 82 -5.94 -16.96 -7.93
C PRO A 82 -6.59 -16.40 -9.21
N LEU A 83 -6.31 -15.14 -9.54
CA LEU A 83 -6.80 -14.52 -10.77
C LEU A 83 -6.17 -15.19 -12.00
N THR A 84 -4.86 -15.46 -11.96
CA THR A 84 -4.17 -16.12 -13.08
C THR A 84 -4.65 -17.56 -13.29
N GLU A 85 -4.95 -18.30 -12.22
CA GLU A 85 -5.50 -19.65 -12.28
C GLU A 85 -6.91 -19.65 -12.88
N LYS A 86 -7.79 -18.73 -12.43
CA LYS A 86 -9.13 -18.53 -13.00
C LYS A 86 -9.10 -18.23 -14.50
N LEU A 87 -8.16 -17.39 -14.94
CA LEU A 87 -7.95 -17.06 -16.36
C LEU A 87 -7.40 -18.25 -17.17
N ALA A 88 -6.49 -19.03 -16.59
CA ALA A 88 -5.93 -20.22 -17.23
C ALA A 88 -6.99 -21.31 -17.43
N ALA A 89 -7.83 -21.55 -16.42
CA ALA A 89 -8.93 -22.51 -16.48
C ALA A 89 -9.94 -22.18 -17.59
N ARG A 90 -10.31 -20.90 -17.75
CA ARG A 90 -11.22 -20.48 -18.84
C ARG A 90 -10.62 -20.66 -20.25
N ARG A 91 -9.32 -20.43 -20.42
CA ARG A 91 -8.64 -20.64 -21.71
C ARG A 91 -8.60 -22.11 -22.12
N GLN A 92 -8.52 -23.03 -21.16
CA GLN A 92 -8.56 -24.47 -21.44
C GLN A 92 -9.95 -24.94 -21.87
N GLY A 93 -11.02 -24.21 -21.50
CA GLY A 93 -12.39 -24.45 -21.96
C GLY A 93 -12.75 -23.82 -23.32
N GLY A 94 -11.90 -22.96 -23.90
CA GLY A 94 -12.12 -22.30 -25.18
C GLY A 94 -11.14 -22.81 -26.25
N GLY A 95 -11.65 -23.38 -27.34
CA GLY A 95 -10.87 -24.18 -28.31
C GLY A 95 -9.57 -23.55 -28.85
N GLY A 96 -8.49 -24.34 -28.77
CA GLY A 96 -7.40 -24.55 -29.76
C GLY A 96 -6.52 -23.40 -30.28
N GLY A 97 -7.02 -22.17 -30.44
CA GLY A 97 -6.32 -21.10 -31.18
C GLY A 97 -5.47 -20.13 -30.35
N ALA A 98 -5.45 -20.27 -29.02
CA ALA A 98 -5.00 -19.21 -28.11
C ALA A 98 -3.51 -19.24 -27.70
N ALA A 99 -2.73 -20.25 -28.13
CA ALA A 99 -1.37 -20.48 -27.61
C ALA A 99 -0.35 -19.41 -28.06
N ALA A 100 -0.40 -18.98 -29.33
CA ALA A 100 0.54 -17.98 -29.88
C ALA A 100 0.21 -16.53 -29.45
N ALA A 101 -1.06 -16.20 -29.26
CA ALA A 101 -1.48 -14.88 -28.73
C ALA A 101 -1.18 -14.72 -27.22
N GLY A 102 -1.01 -15.82 -26.49
CA GLY A 102 -0.74 -15.82 -25.06
C GLY A 102 0.65 -15.30 -24.67
N SER A 103 1.68 -15.60 -25.47
CA SER A 103 3.08 -15.23 -25.15
C SER A 103 3.39 -13.77 -25.47
N ALA A 104 2.89 -13.23 -26.58
CA ALA A 104 3.01 -11.81 -26.92
C ALA A 104 2.26 -10.92 -25.90
N GLY A 105 1.06 -11.33 -25.49
CA GLY A 105 0.30 -10.63 -24.44
C GLY A 105 0.99 -10.68 -23.07
N ALA A 106 1.68 -11.79 -22.74
CA ALA A 106 2.41 -11.90 -21.49
C ALA A 106 3.62 -10.97 -21.42
N LYS A 107 4.34 -10.83 -22.54
CA LYS A 107 5.48 -9.89 -22.64
C LYS A 107 5.04 -8.44 -22.56
N ALA A 108 3.96 -8.06 -23.25
CA ALA A 108 3.42 -6.71 -23.17
C ALA A 108 3.03 -6.34 -21.72
N THR A 109 2.30 -7.23 -21.04
CA THR A 109 1.91 -7.04 -19.63
C THR A 109 3.15 -6.98 -18.72
N GLY A 110 4.18 -7.79 -19.00
CA GLY A 110 5.45 -7.77 -18.26
C GLY A 110 6.15 -6.41 -18.35
N VAL A 111 6.23 -5.81 -19.54
CA VAL A 111 6.80 -4.47 -19.73
C VAL A 111 6.00 -3.41 -18.97
N GLU A 112 4.67 -3.43 -19.07
CA GLU A 112 3.79 -2.47 -18.37
C GLU A 112 3.98 -2.54 -16.86
N VAL A 113 3.94 -3.74 -16.28
CA VAL A 113 4.20 -3.97 -14.85
C VAL A 113 5.61 -3.49 -14.48
N GLY A 114 6.61 -3.78 -15.32
CA GLY A 114 7.98 -3.31 -15.11
C GLY A 114 8.12 -1.79 -15.08
N VAL A 115 7.42 -1.07 -15.95
CA VAL A 115 7.40 0.41 -15.95
C VAL A 115 6.80 0.96 -14.65
N VAL A 116 5.69 0.36 -14.19
CA VAL A 116 5.05 0.75 -12.93
C VAL A 116 5.98 0.49 -11.74
N LEU A 117 6.61 -0.69 -11.69
CA LEU A 117 7.55 -1.05 -10.64
C LEU A 117 8.78 -0.13 -10.61
N ALA A 118 9.34 0.23 -11.77
CA ALA A 118 10.44 1.22 -11.84
C ALA A 118 10.02 2.56 -11.23
N PHE A 119 8.83 3.04 -11.58
CA PHE A 119 8.30 4.30 -11.07
C PHE A 119 8.10 4.26 -9.55
N LEU A 120 7.46 3.21 -9.02
CA LEU A 120 7.21 3.03 -7.59
C LEU A 120 8.50 2.88 -6.79
N SER A 121 9.48 2.13 -7.32
CA SER A 121 10.76 1.89 -6.65
C SER A 121 11.54 3.17 -6.32
N ALA A 122 11.28 4.28 -7.02
CA ALA A 122 11.92 5.57 -6.78
C ALA A 122 11.17 6.47 -5.77
N LYS A 123 10.01 6.03 -5.28
CA LYS A 123 9.11 6.81 -4.42
C LYS A 123 8.92 6.22 -3.04
N VAL A 124 9.00 4.91 -2.92
CA VAL A 124 8.86 4.18 -1.65
C VAL A 124 10.11 4.39 -0.78
N LEU A 125 9.95 4.85 0.46
CA LEU A 125 11.07 5.02 1.39
C LEU A 125 11.29 3.77 2.23
N GLY A 126 10.20 3.25 2.80
CA GLY A 126 10.14 1.96 3.43
C GLY A 126 8.81 1.30 3.10
N GLN A 127 8.69 0.02 3.43
CA GLN A 127 7.46 -0.74 3.28
C GLN A 127 7.47 -1.94 4.21
N TYR A 128 6.43 -2.10 5.02
CA TYR A 128 6.09 -3.40 5.56
C TYR A 128 5.36 -4.24 4.51
N GLU A 129 6.04 -5.24 3.94
CA GLU A 129 5.46 -6.14 2.95
C GLU A 129 4.72 -7.29 3.66
N THR A 130 3.43 -7.10 3.89
CA THR A 130 2.60 -8.10 4.58
C THR A 130 2.55 -9.43 3.83
N PHE A 131 2.39 -9.44 2.50
CA PHE A 131 2.16 -10.67 1.73
C PHE A 131 3.43 -11.42 1.33
N ALA A 132 4.59 -11.05 1.87
CA ALA A 132 5.79 -11.84 1.66
C ALA A 132 5.58 -13.27 2.21
N PRO A 133 5.97 -14.31 1.45
CA PRO A 133 5.89 -15.70 1.93
C PRO A 133 6.79 -15.89 3.16
N ALA A 134 6.39 -16.80 4.06
CA ALA A 134 7.17 -17.20 5.25
C ALA A 134 8.50 -17.85 4.86
N GLU A 135 8.51 -18.57 3.74
CA GLU A 135 9.70 -19.14 3.13
C GLU A 135 10.30 -18.12 2.16
N LEU A 136 11.60 -17.83 2.31
CA LEU A 136 12.36 -17.16 1.26
C LEU A 136 12.30 -18.06 0.02
N PRO A 137 11.81 -17.60 -1.15
CA PRO A 137 11.69 -18.47 -2.31
C PRO A 137 13.05 -19.07 -2.67
N SER A 138 13.12 -20.33 -3.11
CA SER A 138 14.34 -20.95 -3.65
C SER A 138 14.48 -20.81 -5.17
N ALA A 139 13.67 -19.94 -5.78
CA ALA A 139 13.67 -19.72 -7.23
C ALA A 139 15.03 -19.13 -7.69
N PRO A 140 15.46 -19.35 -8.95
CA PRO A 140 16.73 -18.82 -9.47
C PRO A 140 16.84 -17.28 -9.39
N ASP A 141 15.71 -16.56 -9.35
CA ASP A 141 15.64 -15.10 -9.18
C ASP A 141 15.21 -14.67 -7.77
N SER A 142 15.18 -15.62 -6.84
CA SER A 142 14.89 -15.32 -5.45
C SER A 142 15.96 -14.40 -4.88
N PRO A 143 15.61 -13.45 -4.01
CA PRO A 143 16.59 -12.56 -3.43
C PRO A 143 17.44 -13.24 -2.35
N GLU A 144 17.69 -14.56 -2.37
CA GLU A 144 18.38 -15.31 -1.30
C GLU A 144 19.65 -14.61 -0.78
N GLY A 145 20.43 -13.98 -1.67
CA GLY A 145 21.63 -13.20 -1.32
C GLY A 145 21.40 -11.73 -0.89
N LEU A 146 20.17 -11.23 -0.94
CA LEU A 146 19.72 -9.92 -0.44
C LEU A 146 19.15 -9.99 0.98
N PHE A 147 18.86 -11.19 1.50
CA PHE A 147 18.34 -11.37 2.85
C PHE A 147 19.49 -11.54 3.84
N ASP A 148 19.43 -10.83 4.97
CA ASP A 148 20.21 -11.23 6.14
C ASP A 148 19.69 -12.63 6.53
N GLN A 149 20.57 -13.64 6.43
CA GLN A 149 20.20 -15.04 6.66
C GLN A 149 19.49 -15.14 8.03
N PRO A 150 18.23 -15.62 8.09
CA PRO A 150 17.59 -15.86 9.37
C PRO A 150 18.46 -16.84 10.16
N ARG A 151 18.59 -16.63 11.48
CA ARG A 151 19.25 -17.60 12.35
C ARG A 151 18.58 -18.96 12.11
N ARG A 152 19.32 -19.92 11.53
CA ARG A 152 18.79 -21.24 11.15
C ARG A 152 18.01 -21.84 12.32
N GLY A 153 16.77 -22.27 12.08
CA GLY A 153 15.94 -22.99 13.05
C GLY A 153 14.78 -22.22 13.68
N LEU A 154 14.55 -20.95 13.32
CA LEU A 154 13.37 -20.19 13.73
C LEU A 154 12.37 -20.10 12.57
N ALA A 155 11.10 -20.42 12.83
CA ALA A 155 10.02 -20.16 11.88
C ALA A 155 9.93 -18.65 11.65
N VAL A 156 10.14 -18.20 10.40
CA VAL A 156 10.02 -16.78 10.05
C VAL A 156 8.53 -16.48 9.87
N PRO A 157 7.92 -15.59 10.69
CA PRO A 157 6.55 -15.18 10.45
C PRO A 157 6.46 -14.50 9.09
N PRO A 158 5.39 -14.73 8.32
CA PRO A 158 5.30 -14.19 6.97
C PRO A 158 5.18 -12.67 7.02
N GLY A 159 5.97 -12.00 6.18
CA GLY A 159 6.12 -10.54 6.19
C GLY A 159 7.58 -10.13 6.29
N ARG A 160 7.90 -8.91 5.85
CA ARG A 160 9.25 -8.33 6.01
C ARG A 160 9.17 -6.81 5.96
N LEU A 161 10.13 -6.16 6.60
CA LEU A 161 10.30 -4.72 6.55
C LEU A 161 11.38 -4.37 5.52
N LEU A 162 11.04 -3.54 4.54
CA LEU A 162 11.95 -3.06 3.50
C LEU A 162 12.27 -1.58 3.75
N LEU A 163 13.54 -1.19 3.64
CA LEU A 163 14.01 0.19 3.66
C LEU A 163 14.81 0.46 2.38
N VAL A 164 14.36 1.42 1.58
CA VAL A 164 14.99 1.77 0.30
C VAL A 164 16.03 2.87 0.54
N ALA A 165 17.21 2.46 1.02
CA ALA A 165 18.33 3.35 1.37
C ALA A 165 18.59 4.51 0.38
N PRO A 166 18.70 4.29 -0.95
CA PRO A 166 18.95 5.40 -1.87
C PRO A 166 17.82 6.44 -1.90
N ASN A 167 16.57 6.04 -1.64
CA ASN A 167 15.46 6.98 -1.58
C ASN A 167 15.45 7.76 -0.27
N ILE A 168 15.75 7.09 0.85
CA ILE A 168 15.85 7.74 2.16
C ILE A 168 16.94 8.82 2.12
N VAL A 169 18.14 8.47 1.64
CA VAL A 169 19.26 9.42 1.49
C VAL A 169 18.95 10.52 0.47
N GLN A 170 18.17 10.22 -0.57
CA GLN A 170 17.75 11.26 -1.50
C GLN A 170 16.80 12.25 -0.83
N VAL A 171 15.78 11.76 -0.13
CA VAL A 171 14.73 12.59 0.45
C VAL A 171 15.23 13.39 1.65
N GLU A 172 16.08 12.83 2.50
CA GLU A 172 16.66 13.58 3.62
C GLU A 172 17.45 14.81 3.13
N ARG A 173 18.17 14.68 2.00
CA ARG A 173 18.91 15.76 1.35
C ARG A 173 18.00 16.75 0.63
N GLU A 174 16.97 16.26 -0.07
CA GLU A 174 15.97 17.12 -0.74
C GLU A 174 15.18 17.98 0.26
N LEU A 175 14.90 17.43 1.45
CA LEU A 175 14.21 18.14 2.52
C LEU A 175 15.17 18.98 3.37
N ASP A 176 16.47 18.75 3.28
CA ASP A 176 17.49 19.42 4.11
C ASP A 176 17.17 19.24 5.61
N VAL A 177 17.04 17.98 6.04
CA VAL A 177 16.75 17.61 7.44
C VAL A 177 17.91 16.82 8.04
N ALA A 178 17.97 16.75 9.37
CA ALA A 178 18.98 15.97 10.08
C ALA A 178 18.90 14.48 9.66
N PRO A 179 19.98 13.90 9.07
CA PRO A 179 19.91 12.54 8.51
C PRO A 179 19.56 11.46 9.53
N HIS A 180 20.18 11.51 10.72
CA HIS A 180 19.93 10.56 11.80
C HIS A 180 18.45 10.53 12.20
N ASP A 181 17.89 11.70 12.52
CA ASP A 181 16.50 11.86 12.91
C ASP A 181 15.53 11.44 11.80
N PHE A 182 15.81 11.80 10.54
CA PHE A 182 14.96 11.41 9.42
C PHE A 182 14.95 9.89 9.20
N ARG A 183 16.12 9.23 9.30
CA ARG A 183 16.24 7.78 9.15
C ARG A 183 15.51 7.05 10.28
N LEU A 184 15.64 7.51 11.52
CA LEU A 184 14.88 6.97 12.65
C LEU A 184 13.37 7.22 12.49
N TRP A 185 12.98 8.41 12.04
CA TRP A 185 11.59 8.76 11.75
C TRP A 185 10.97 7.82 10.70
N VAL A 186 11.69 7.52 9.61
CA VAL A 186 11.23 6.51 8.63
C VAL A 186 11.12 5.13 9.27
N CYS A 187 12.10 4.71 10.09
CA CYS A 187 12.05 3.41 10.75
C CYS A 187 10.86 3.29 11.71
N LEU A 188 10.55 4.31 12.52
CA LEU A 188 9.39 4.35 13.41
C LEU A 188 8.07 4.18 12.64
N HIS A 189 7.95 4.80 11.47
CA HIS A 189 6.77 4.67 10.62
C HIS A 189 6.58 3.22 10.16
N GLU A 190 7.63 2.62 9.57
CA GLU A 190 7.57 1.23 9.09
C GLU A 190 7.40 0.21 10.22
N GLU A 191 8.04 0.45 11.36
CA GLU A 191 7.91 -0.38 12.57
C GLU A 191 6.50 -0.33 13.16
N THR A 192 5.79 0.79 13.00
CA THR A 192 4.38 0.88 13.39
C THR A 192 3.52 -0.06 12.54
N HIS A 193 3.73 -0.10 11.23
CA HIS A 193 3.02 -1.05 10.37
C HIS A 193 3.39 -2.49 10.66
N ARG A 194 4.69 -2.77 10.88
CA ARG A 194 5.11 -4.11 11.32
C ARG A 194 4.38 -4.51 12.59
N THR A 195 4.31 -3.63 13.58
CA THR A 195 3.61 -3.88 14.86
C THR A 195 2.13 -4.15 14.63
N GLN A 196 1.44 -3.35 13.81
CA GLN A 196 0.03 -3.58 13.46
C GLN A 196 -0.21 -4.98 12.88
N PHE A 197 0.62 -5.43 11.94
CA PHE A 197 0.43 -6.73 11.28
C PHE A 197 0.95 -7.93 12.08
N THR A 198 1.87 -7.73 13.02
CA THR A 198 2.43 -8.81 13.85
C THR A 198 1.69 -8.98 15.18
N ALA A 199 1.17 -7.89 15.76
CA ALA A 199 0.37 -7.94 16.98
C ALA A 199 -1.11 -8.24 16.75
N VAL A 200 -1.61 -8.14 15.50
CA VAL A 200 -3.01 -8.39 15.14
C VAL A 200 -3.11 -9.56 14.15
N PRO A 201 -3.24 -10.81 14.64
CA PRO A 201 -3.10 -12.00 13.78
C PRO A 201 -4.10 -12.10 12.63
N TRP A 202 -5.32 -11.57 12.82
CA TRP A 202 -6.40 -11.64 11.83
C TRP A 202 -6.28 -10.57 10.72
N LEU A 203 -5.50 -9.51 10.93
CA LEU A 203 -5.51 -8.33 10.05
C LEU A 203 -5.03 -8.67 8.63
N ARG A 204 -3.96 -9.47 8.53
CA ARG A 204 -3.44 -9.95 7.25
C ARG A 204 -4.52 -10.69 6.46
N ASP A 205 -5.12 -11.69 7.09
CA ASP A 205 -6.07 -12.59 6.44
C ASP A 205 -7.35 -11.85 6.05
N HIS A 206 -7.77 -10.87 6.86
CA HIS A 206 -8.88 -9.99 6.54
C HIS A 206 -8.62 -9.17 5.26
N ILE A 207 -7.50 -8.44 5.19
CA ILE A 207 -7.15 -7.66 3.99
C ILE A 207 -6.99 -8.57 2.77
N GLN A 208 -6.36 -9.74 2.94
CA GLN A 208 -6.23 -10.72 1.86
C GLN A 208 -7.58 -11.18 1.33
N SER A 209 -8.54 -11.45 2.23
CA SER A 209 -9.89 -11.90 1.88
C SER A 209 -10.65 -10.80 1.11
N GLU A 210 -10.57 -9.55 1.56
CA GLU A 210 -11.18 -8.40 0.87
C GLU A 210 -10.61 -8.22 -0.55
N VAL A 211 -9.28 -8.31 -0.72
CA VAL A 211 -8.64 -8.24 -2.04
C VAL A 211 -9.07 -9.41 -2.93
N GLN A 212 -9.15 -10.63 -2.38
CA GLN A 212 -9.63 -11.81 -3.13
C GLN A 212 -11.09 -11.66 -3.54
N GLU A 213 -11.95 -11.14 -2.67
CA GLU A 213 -13.34 -10.85 -2.97
C GLU A 213 -13.46 -9.82 -4.11
N PHE A 214 -12.68 -8.74 -4.05
CA PHE A 214 -12.64 -7.72 -5.10
C PHE A 214 -12.24 -8.31 -6.46
N LEU A 215 -11.20 -9.14 -6.48
CA LEU A 215 -10.74 -9.82 -7.70
C LEU A 215 -11.75 -10.87 -8.19
N ALA A 216 -12.44 -11.56 -7.29
CA ALA A 216 -13.45 -12.55 -7.65
C ALA A 216 -14.66 -11.91 -8.35
N GLN A 217 -15.07 -10.73 -7.89
CA GLN A 217 -16.14 -9.89 -8.44
C GLN A 217 -15.76 -9.17 -9.74
N THR A 218 -14.49 -9.23 -10.16
CA THR A 218 -14.05 -8.63 -11.42
C THR A 218 -14.52 -9.50 -12.59
N ASP A 219 -15.58 -9.06 -13.26
CA ASP A 219 -16.07 -9.70 -14.49
C ASP A 219 -15.07 -9.47 -15.62
N VAL A 220 -14.35 -10.54 -15.97
CA VAL A 220 -13.42 -10.57 -17.09
C VAL A 220 -14.12 -10.99 -18.39
N ASP A 221 -15.45 -10.90 -18.44
CA ASP A 221 -16.21 -11.16 -19.68
C ASP A 221 -16.24 -9.89 -20.53
N PRO A 222 -15.59 -9.88 -21.72
CA PRO A 222 -15.63 -8.76 -22.63
C PRO A 222 -17.06 -8.37 -23.04
N ALA A 223 -18.00 -9.33 -23.08
CA ALA A 223 -19.40 -9.09 -23.41
C ALA A 223 -20.11 -8.33 -22.28
N ALA A 224 -19.95 -8.74 -21.03
CA ALA A 224 -20.50 -8.04 -19.87
C ALA A 224 -19.88 -6.63 -19.70
N PHE A 225 -18.59 -6.48 -20.00
CA PHE A 225 -17.94 -5.17 -20.04
C PHE A 225 -18.52 -4.27 -21.13
N LEU A 226 -18.74 -4.81 -22.33
CA LEU A 226 -19.40 -4.13 -23.45
C LEU A 226 -20.85 -3.76 -23.14
N GLU A 227 -21.60 -4.63 -22.45
CA GLU A 227 -22.96 -4.36 -21.97
C GLU A 227 -22.97 -3.22 -20.96
N ARG A 228 -22.08 -3.23 -19.95
CA ARG A 228 -21.95 -2.12 -18.99
C ARG A 228 -21.54 -0.82 -19.65
N LEU A 229 -20.64 -0.86 -20.62
CA LEU A 229 -20.30 0.29 -21.45
C LEU A 229 -21.55 0.78 -22.22
N ARG A 230 -22.32 -0.12 -22.81
CA ARG A 230 -23.57 0.24 -23.49
C ARG A 230 -24.64 0.76 -22.54
N GLU A 231 -24.71 0.31 -21.29
CA GLU A 231 -25.64 0.84 -20.29
C GLU A 231 -25.20 2.23 -19.80
N ALA A 232 -23.91 2.39 -19.47
CA ALA A 232 -23.32 3.66 -19.04
C ALA A 232 -23.40 4.75 -20.13
N PHE A 233 -23.27 4.37 -21.40
CA PHE A 233 -23.35 5.28 -22.55
C PHE A 233 -24.71 5.27 -23.27
N GLY A 234 -25.57 4.28 -23.01
CA GLY A 234 -26.92 4.15 -23.58
C GLY A 234 -27.97 5.00 -22.88
N GLY A 235 -27.63 5.54 -21.71
CA GLY A 235 -28.38 6.60 -21.03
C GLY A 235 -28.05 8.01 -21.50
N LEU A 236 -27.02 8.20 -22.34
CA LEU A 236 -26.75 9.51 -22.96
C LEU A 236 -27.69 9.73 -24.16
N PRO A 237 -28.45 10.85 -24.22
CA PRO A 237 -29.16 11.19 -25.44
C PRO A 237 -28.13 11.45 -26.53
N LEU A 238 -28.15 10.63 -27.58
CA LEU A 238 -27.42 10.88 -28.82
C LEU A 238 -27.67 12.33 -29.28
N PRO A 239 -26.63 13.07 -29.73
CA PRO A 239 -26.82 14.39 -30.29
C PRO A 239 -27.62 14.24 -31.59
N GLY A 240 -28.93 14.52 -31.52
CA GLY A 240 -29.83 14.37 -32.66
C GLY A 240 -31.33 14.23 -32.35
N ARG A 241 -31.74 14.06 -31.09
CA ARG A 241 -33.17 14.10 -30.72
C ARG A 241 -33.47 15.18 -29.70
N SER A 242 -33.70 16.39 -30.22
CA SER A 242 -34.28 17.51 -29.50
C SER A 242 -35.71 17.18 -29.06
N GLY A 243 -35.92 17.06 -27.75
CA GLY A 243 -37.23 16.99 -27.12
C GLY A 243 -37.17 17.74 -25.80
N ALA A 244 -37.75 18.94 -25.78
CA ALA A 244 -37.65 19.92 -24.70
C ALA A 244 -38.06 19.40 -23.31
N ARG A 245 -37.26 19.71 -22.30
CA ARG A 245 -37.76 20.10 -20.97
C ARG A 245 -36.75 20.99 -20.23
N ARG A 246 -37.30 22.00 -19.58
CA ARG A 246 -36.68 23.22 -19.05
C ARG A 246 -36.81 23.18 -17.51
N GLY A 247 -35.78 23.67 -16.81
CA GLY A 247 -35.72 23.85 -15.35
C GLY A 247 -34.52 23.08 -14.78
N GLY A 248 -33.56 23.64 -14.03
CA GLY A 248 -33.49 24.89 -13.28
C GLY A 248 -33.01 24.55 -11.87
N GLY A 249 -31.83 25.03 -11.47
CA GLY A 249 -31.40 25.10 -10.06
C GLY A 249 -30.45 24.00 -9.53
N GLU A 250 -29.24 24.46 -9.18
CA GLU A 250 -28.43 24.06 -8.00
C GLU A 250 -27.78 22.67 -7.93
N GLY A 251 -26.46 22.67 -7.62
CA GLY A 251 -25.65 21.49 -7.34
C GLY A 251 -24.76 21.06 -8.50
N ARG A 252 -23.54 21.61 -8.61
CA ARG A 252 -22.46 20.94 -9.37
C ARG A 252 -21.99 19.73 -8.55
N GLU A 253 -22.78 18.66 -8.58
CA GLU A 253 -22.27 17.33 -8.29
C GLU A 253 -21.20 17.02 -9.33
N ALA A 254 -20.01 16.64 -8.86
CA ALA A 254 -18.91 16.25 -9.72
C ALA A 254 -19.41 15.17 -10.69
N ALA A 255 -19.23 15.38 -11.99
CA ALA A 255 -19.59 14.40 -13.00
C ALA A 255 -18.99 13.04 -12.59
N PRO A 256 -19.78 11.96 -12.55
CA PRO A 256 -19.29 10.65 -12.14
C PRO A 256 -18.10 10.25 -13.02
N SER A 257 -17.03 9.77 -12.39
CA SER A 257 -15.85 9.34 -13.12
C SER A 257 -16.19 8.16 -14.02
N VAL A 258 -15.49 8.02 -15.14
CA VAL A 258 -15.63 6.90 -16.10
C VAL A 258 -15.48 5.54 -15.41
N THR A 259 -14.88 5.51 -14.23
CA THR A 259 -14.60 4.30 -13.45
C THR A 259 -15.64 4.04 -12.37
N ASP A 260 -16.28 5.08 -11.85
CA ASP A 260 -17.50 4.94 -11.05
C ASP A 260 -18.57 4.24 -11.90
N LEU A 261 -18.64 4.55 -13.20
CA LEU A 261 -19.57 3.91 -14.14
C LEU A 261 -19.24 2.44 -14.47
N VAL A 262 -18.04 1.94 -14.14
CA VAL A 262 -17.58 0.58 -14.50
C VAL A 262 -17.58 -0.38 -13.30
N GLN A 263 -17.50 0.12 -12.06
CA GLN A 263 -17.47 -0.71 -10.85
C GLN A 263 -18.87 -1.19 -10.42
N THR A 264 -18.98 -2.47 -10.04
CA THR A 264 -20.22 -3.02 -9.48
C THR A 264 -20.48 -2.49 -8.06
N PRO A 265 -21.75 -2.46 -7.57
CA PRO A 265 -22.04 -2.07 -6.19
C PRO A 265 -21.26 -2.88 -5.15
N ALA A 266 -21.10 -4.19 -5.37
CA ALA A 266 -20.31 -5.06 -4.51
C ALA A 266 -18.82 -4.67 -4.47
N GLN A 267 -18.22 -4.34 -5.62
CA GLN A 267 -16.83 -3.87 -5.69
C GLN A 267 -16.63 -2.55 -4.94
N ARG A 268 -17.60 -1.64 -5.03
CA ARG A 268 -17.54 -0.35 -4.31
C ARG A 268 -17.55 -0.54 -2.80
N GLU A 269 -18.34 -1.49 -2.30
CA GLU A 269 -18.42 -1.80 -0.88
C GLU A 269 -17.09 -2.36 -0.34
N ILE A 270 -16.51 -3.34 -1.06
CA ILE A 270 -15.19 -3.91 -0.73
C ILE A 270 -14.11 -2.82 -0.72
N LEU A 271 -14.10 -1.96 -1.74
CA LEU A 271 -13.16 -0.83 -1.78
C LEU A 271 -13.37 0.15 -0.62
N ALA A 272 -14.62 0.38 -0.19
CA ALA A 272 -14.90 1.24 0.96
C ALA A 272 -14.33 0.64 2.26
N ARG A 273 -14.50 -0.68 2.48
CA ARG A 273 -13.91 -1.39 3.63
C ARG A 273 -12.39 -1.36 3.60
N LEU A 274 -11.77 -1.68 2.47
CA LEU A 274 -10.32 -1.59 2.28
C LEU A 274 -9.80 -0.17 2.55
N THR A 275 -10.51 0.85 2.05
CA THR A 275 -10.12 2.25 2.28
C THR A 275 -10.20 2.64 3.75
N ALA A 276 -11.23 2.19 4.47
CA ALA A 276 -11.39 2.48 5.90
C ALA A 276 -10.26 1.83 6.73
N VAL A 277 -9.93 0.56 6.45
CA VAL A 277 -8.82 -0.13 7.11
C VAL A 277 -7.49 0.56 6.83
N MET A 278 -7.20 0.89 5.56
CA MET A 278 -5.96 1.60 5.24
C MET A 278 -5.90 2.99 5.89
N SER A 279 -7.02 3.71 5.96
CA SER A 279 -7.08 5.01 6.65
C SER A 279 -6.79 4.87 8.14
N LEU A 280 -7.32 3.84 8.80
CA LEU A 280 -7.01 3.52 10.20
C LEU A 280 -5.52 3.22 10.39
N LEU A 281 -4.94 2.37 9.55
CA LEU A 281 -3.54 1.93 9.69
C LEU A 281 -2.57 3.11 9.56
N GLU A 282 -2.74 3.93 8.52
CA GLU A 282 -1.95 5.13 8.26
C GLU A 282 -2.19 6.20 9.33
N GLY A 283 -3.45 6.41 9.72
CA GLY A 283 -3.81 7.37 10.76
C GLY A 283 -3.22 7.01 12.13
N HIS A 284 -3.19 5.73 12.46
CA HIS A 284 -2.54 5.24 13.66
C HIS A 284 -1.02 5.44 13.58
N ALA A 285 -0.38 5.14 12.44
CA ALA A 285 1.04 5.41 12.25
C ALA A 285 1.36 6.89 12.49
N ASP A 286 0.60 7.81 11.91
CA ASP A 286 0.76 9.26 12.15
C ASP A 286 0.66 9.63 13.65
N VAL A 287 -0.27 9.02 14.40
CA VAL A 287 -0.41 9.27 15.85
C VAL A 287 0.74 8.68 16.65
N VAL A 288 1.28 7.52 16.25
CA VAL A 288 2.48 6.95 16.86
C VAL A 288 3.70 7.82 16.61
N MET A 289 3.85 8.34 15.38
CA MET A 289 4.93 9.26 15.04
C MET A 289 4.92 10.53 15.89
N ASP A 290 3.73 11.08 16.16
CA ASP A 290 3.56 12.25 17.03
C ASP A 290 3.84 11.92 18.50
N GLY A 291 3.40 10.75 18.93
CA GLY A 291 3.45 10.33 20.32
C GLY A 291 4.81 9.89 20.84
N VAL A 292 5.65 9.31 19.97
CA VAL A 292 7.05 8.99 20.28
C VAL A 292 7.85 10.28 20.57
N GLY A 293 7.49 11.38 19.89
CA GLY A 293 7.83 12.75 20.30
C GLY A 293 9.32 13.14 20.14
N PRO A 294 9.65 14.38 20.55
CA PRO A 294 10.99 14.96 20.37
C PRO A 294 12.07 14.33 21.28
N ALA A 295 11.67 13.54 22.28
CA ALA A 295 12.60 12.81 23.13
C ALA A 295 13.34 11.70 22.37
N VAL A 296 12.73 11.16 21.31
CA VAL A 296 13.31 10.12 20.45
C VAL A 296 13.77 10.68 19.12
N VAL A 297 12.99 11.58 18.51
CA VAL A 297 13.34 12.25 17.25
C VAL A 297 13.31 13.77 17.48
N PRO A 298 14.43 14.39 17.89
CA PRO A 298 14.47 15.82 18.25
C PRO A 298 13.86 16.75 17.18
N SER A 299 14.13 16.49 15.91
CA SER A 299 13.63 17.30 14.78
C SER A 299 12.29 16.82 14.17
N VAL A 300 11.49 15.99 14.87
CA VAL A 300 10.26 15.39 14.33
C VAL A 300 9.27 16.41 13.75
N ALA A 301 9.09 17.56 14.42
CA ALA A 301 8.18 18.60 13.96
C ALA A 301 8.63 19.20 12.62
N GLU A 302 9.93 19.47 12.48
CA GLU A 302 10.52 20.00 11.25
C GLU A 302 10.41 18.97 10.12
N ILE A 303 10.77 17.71 10.39
CA ILE A 303 10.67 16.60 9.43
C ILE A 303 9.23 16.48 8.92
N ARG A 304 8.24 16.46 9.83
CA ARG A 304 6.82 16.35 9.49
C ARG A 304 6.36 17.48 8.60
N GLU A 305 6.69 18.72 8.97
CA GLU A 305 6.28 19.91 8.23
C GLU A 305 6.86 19.91 6.80
N LYS A 306 8.17 19.63 6.67
CA LYS A 306 8.85 19.52 5.37
C LYS A 306 8.32 18.36 4.53
N PHE A 307 8.07 17.21 5.16
CA PHE A 307 7.53 16.03 4.47
C PHE A 307 6.09 16.23 4.00
N GLN A 308 5.24 16.86 4.82
CA GLN A 308 3.87 17.19 4.45
C GLN A 308 3.84 18.15 3.25
N ARG A 309 4.66 19.21 3.26
CA ARG A 309 4.82 20.09 2.09
C ARG A 309 5.26 19.34 0.83
N ARG A 310 6.19 18.38 0.96
CA ARG A 310 6.62 17.53 -0.16
C ARG A 310 5.47 16.65 -0.66
N ARG A 311 4.68 16.08 0.24
CA ARG A 311 3.49 15.28 -0.09
C ARG A 311 2.46 16.11 -0.85
N ASP A 312 2.17 17.32 -0.38
CA ASP A 312 1.21 18.22 -1.02
C ASP A 312 1.65 18.67 -2.42
N ARG A 313 2.96 18.89 -2.63
CA ARG A 313 3.52 19.20 -3.96
C ARG A 313 3.62 17.98 -4.88
N GLY A 314 3.83 16.79 -4.32
CA GLY A 314 4.00 15.52 -5.04
C GLY A 314 2.69 14.82 -5.40
N SER A 315 1.62 15.07 -4.63
CA SER A 315 0.29 14.50 -4.80
C SER A 315 -0.19 14.69 -6.24
N GLY A 316 -0.06 15.89 -6.84
CA GLY A 316 -0.52 16.16 -8.21
C GLY A 316 0.11 15.30 -9.33
N ARG A 317 1.29 14.70 -9.13
CA ARG A 317 1.95 13.85 -10.14
C ARG A 317 1.74 12.35 -9.91
N LEU A 318 1.63 11.93 -8.65
CA LEU A 318 1.26 10.55 -8.27
C LEU A 318 -0.21 10.29 -8.55
N ASP A 319 -1.06 11.26 -8.23
CA ASP A 319 -2.49 11.28 -8.52
C ASP A 319 -2.73 11.10 -10.02
N LEU A 320 -1.98 11.79 -10.90
CA LEU A 320 -2.08 11.59 -12.35
C LEU A 320 -1.71 10.16 -12.83
N ALA A 321 -0.75 9.51 -12.18
CA ALA A 321 -0.30 8.17 -12.55
C ALA A 321 -1.24 7.06 -12.00
N LEU A 322 -1.69 7.19 -10.74
CA LEU A 322 -2.66 6.29 -10.12
C LEU A 322 -4.05 6.43 -10.75
N ARG A 323 -4.47 7.65 -11.09
CA ARG A 323 -5.71 7.94 -11.85
C ARG A 323 -5.74 7.18 -13.19
N ARG A 324 -4.61 7.08 -13.88
CA ARG A 324 -4.51 6.38 -15.17
C ARG A 324 -4.48 4.86 -15.03
N LEU A 325 -3.96 4.32 -13.93
CA LEU A 325 -3.77 2.88 -13.75
C LEU A 325 -4.97 2.19 -13.08
N LEU A 326 -5.62 2.86 -12.14
CA LEU A 326 -6.70 2.26 -11.35
C LEU A 326 -8.05 2.94 -11.58
N GLY A 327 -8.06 4.05 -12.33
CA GLY A 327 -9.27 4.79 -12.61
C GLY A 327 -9.90 5.45 -11.39
N MET A 328 -9.33 5.33 -10.20
CA MET A 328 -9.90 5.87 -8.98
C MET A 328 -9.74 7.38 -8.95
N ASP A 329 -10.73 8.11 -9.44
CA ASP A 329 -10.83 9.54 -9.19
C ASP A 329 -11.10 9.76 -7.69
N ALA A 330 -10.34 10.69 -7.12
CA ALA A 330 -10.76 11.48 -5.95
C ALA A 330 -10.76 10.88 -4.53
N LYS A 331 -9.79 10.02 -4.14
CA LYS A 331 -9.72 9.57 -2.73
C LYS A 331 -8.37 9.68 -1.99
N LEU A 332 -7.47 10.56 -2.44
CA LEU A 332 -6.29 10.91 -1.63
C LEU A 332 -6.59 11.85 -0.46
N ARG A 333 -7.75 12.54 -0.45
CA ARG A 333 -8.18 13.36 0.70
C ARG A 333 -8.49 12.53 1.94
N GLN A 334 -8.85 11.25 1.75
CA GLN A 334 -9.32 10.37 2.82
C GLN A 334 -8.22 9.90 3.79
N TYR A 335 -6.95 10.07 3.43
CA TYR A 335 -5.81 9.69 4.29
C TYR A 335 -5.60 10.64 5.47
N GLN A 336 -6.01 11.91 5.37
CA GLN A 336 -5.89 12.86 6.49
C GLN A 336 -6.91 12.59 7.60
N ASP A 337 -8.01 11.92 7.26
CA ASP A 337 -9.12 11.66 8.18
C ASP A 337 -8.78 10.56 9.20
N GLY A 338 -7.93 9.59 8.83
CA GLY A 338 -7.52 8.51 9.73
C GLY A 338 -6.80 9.01 10.98
N ALA A 339 -5.88 9.97 10.85
CA ALA A 339 -5.15 10.50 11.99
C ALA A 339 -6.06 11.36 12.90
N VAL A 340 -7.06 12.05 12.33
CA VAL A 340 -8.09 12.75 13.09
C VAL A 340 -8.94 11.76 13.86
N PHE A 341 -9.33 10.64 13.23
CA PHE A 341 -10.04 9.55 13.88
C PHE A 341 -9.28 9.01 15.08
N VAL A 342 -8.04 8.56 14.86
CA VAL A 342 -7.24 7.93 15.92
C VAL A 342 -6.99 8.90 17.08
N ARG A 343 -6.62 10.16 16.80
CA ARG A 343 -6.48 11.18 17.86
C ARG A 343 -7.79 11.36 18.62
N GLY A 344 -8.90 11.52 17.90
CA GLY A 344 -10.21 11.71 18.51
C GLY A 344 -10.64 10.55 19.42
N VAL A 345 -10.34 9.30 19.05
CA VAL A 345 -10.60 8.14 19.91
C VAL A 345 -9.63 8.11 21.10
N VAL A 346 -8.33 8.25 20.86
CA VAL A 346 -7.30 8.21 21.92
C VAL A 346 -7.52 9.32 22.95
N ASP A 347 -7.91 10.52 22.54
CA ASP A 347 -8.22 11.64 23.44
C ASP A 347 -9.42 11.33 24.36
N ARG A 348 -10.36 10.49 23.91
CA ARG A 348 -11.58 10.13 24.65
C ARG A 348 -11.38 8.94 25.58
N VAL A 349 -10.69 7.90 25.13
CA VAL A 349 -10.63 6.60 25.82
C VAL A 349 -9.20 6.11 26.10
N GLY A 350 -8.18 6.91 25.76
CA GLY A 350 -6.77 6.53 25.88
C GLY A 350 -6.35 5.46 24.87
N MET A 351 -5.03 5.16 24.85
CA MET A 351 -4.47 4.14 23.95
C MET A 351 -5.03 2.74 24.25
N ASP A 352 -5.25 2.39 25.52
CA ASP A 352 -5.81 1.09 25.89
C ASP A 352 -7.25 0.91 25.38
N GLY A 353 -8.06 1.97 25.46
CA GLY A 353 -9.41 1.99 24.90
C GLY A 353 -9.39 1.91 23.38
N PHE A 354 -8.51 2.68 22.73
CA PHE A 354 -8.32 2.63 21.28
C PHE A 354 -7.93 1.23 20.80
N ASN A 355 -7.06 0.52 21.53
CA ASN A 355 -6.59 -0.82 21.17
C ASN A 355 -7.70 -1.88 21.07
N ARG A 356 -8.94 -1.57 21.49
CA ARG A 356 -10.12 -2.40 21.18
C ARG A 356 -10.37 -2.54 19.67
N VAL A 357 -9.95 -1.58 18.85
CA VAL A 357 -10.04 -1.62 17.38
C VAL A 357 -9.37 -2.87 16.80
N TRP A 358 -8.33 -3.38 17.45
CA TRP A 358 -7.54 -4.54 17.02
C TRP A 358 -8.13 -5.89 17.42
N THR A 359 -9.24 -5.93 18.16
CA THR A 359 -9.77 -7.18 18.72
C THR A 359 -10.50 -8.04 17.70
N SER A 360 -11.13 -7.45 16.69
CA SER A 360 -11.79 -8.19 15.61
C SER A 360 -12.02 -7.31 14.35
N PRO A 361 -12.34 -7.90 13.19
CA PRO A 361 -12.78 -7.13 12.03
C PRO A 361 -14.01 -6.24 12.32
N ASN A 362 -14.90 -6.65 13.23
CA ASN A 362 -16.10 -5.90 13.59
C ASN A 362 -15.82 -4.64 14.41
N THR A 363 -14.62 -4.51 14.99
CA THR A 363 -14.20 -3.32 15.74
C THR A 363 -13.49 -2.30 14.88
N LEU A 364 -13.26 -2.59 13.59
CA LEU A 364 -12.76 -1.59 12.64
C LEU A 364 -13.75 -0.44 12.46
N PRO A 365 -13.28 0.79 12.21
CA PRO A 365 -14.16 1.90 11.91
C PRO A 365 -14.79 1.69 10.53
N THR A 366 -16.06 2.03 10.41
CA THR A 366 -16.69 2.22 9.10
C THR A 366 -16.17 3.50 8.45
N LYS A 367 -16.48 3.67 7.17
CA LYS A 367 -16.14 4.89 6.44
C LYS A 367 -16.72 6.14 7.13
N GLU A 368 -17.94 6.06 7.63
CA GLU A 368 -18.64 7.16 8.29
C GLU A 368 -17.99 7.48 9.65
N GLU A 369 -17.62 6.46 10.40
CA GLU A 369 -17.00 6.59 11.73
C GLU A 369 -15.59 7.17 11.68
N VAL A 370 -14.85 6.99 10.58
CA VAL A 370 -13.56 7.70 10.38
C VAL A 370 -13.74 9.22 10.48
N HIS A 371 -14.92 9.75 10.16
CA HIS A 371 -15.23 11.17 10.30
C HIS A 371 -15.97 11.52 11.60
N ASP A 372 -16.43 10.52 12.36
CA ASP A 372 -17.10 10.68 13.65
C ASP A 372 -16.55 9.68 14.69
N PRO A 373 -15.44 10.05 15.37
CA PRO A 373 -14.81 9.18 16.37
C PRO A 373 -15.74 8.84 17.54
N ALA A 374 -16.72 9.69 17.84
CA ALA A 374 -17.64 9.47 18.96
C ALA A 374 -18.61 8.32 18.67
N SER A 375 -19.09 8.20 17.42
CA SER A 375 -19.91 7.08 16.98
C SER A 375 -19.20 5.73 17.18
N TRP A 376 -17.92 5.65 16.78
CA TRP A 376 -17.12 4.44 17.00
C TRP A 376 -16.96 4.10 18.48
N VAL A 377 -16.65 5.11 19.32
CA VAL A 377 -16.50 4.91 20.77
C VAL A 377 -17.79 4.36 21.37
N SER A 378 -18.94 4.93 21.02
CA SER A 378 -20.23 4.44 21.53
C SER A 378 -20.53 3.00 21.07
N ARG A 379 -20.19 2.65 19.82
CA ARG A 379 -20.44 1.30 19.29
C ARG A 379 -19.52 0.24 19.89
N VAL A 380 -18.23 0.55 20.08
CA VAL A 380 -17.21 -0.44 20.41
C VAL A 380 -16.87 -0.49 21.89
N ILE A 381 -16.92 0.66 22.58
CA ILE A 381 -16.57 0.78 24.00
C ILE A 381 -17.82 0.74 24.88
N GLY A 382 -18.91 1.38 24.44
CA GLY A 382 -20.15 1.54 25.19
C GLY A 382 -20.34 2.96 25.69
#